data_AF-A0A2D8WU14-F1
#
_entry.id   AF-A0A2D8WU14-F1
#
_cell.length_a   1.000
_cell.length_b   1.000
_cell.length_c   1.000
_cell.angle_alpha   90.00
_cell.angle_beta   90.00
_cell.angle_gamma   90.00
#
_symmetry.space_group_name_H-M   'P 1'
#
loop_
_entity.id
_entity.type
_entity.pdbx_description
1 polymer ?
#
loop_
_entity_poly.entity_id
_entity_poly.type
_entity_poly.pdbx_seq_one_letter_code
_entity_poly.pdbx_strand_id
1 'polypeptide(L)'
;MTKNILKTLGILLITFLILSASYIVNLFLMKPLSMDHYLAKELVVELIDSPEAMTYVGIFDRFSWLTKHSSKLSIPTENDRNEDISELEDRLKILQSYDINKLSDIQKTTREIA
;
A
#
# COMPACT_ATOMS: atom_id res chain seq x y z
N MET A 1 30.65 -25.90 14.41
CA MET A 1 29.55 -25.13 15.01
C MET A 1 29.00 -24.05 14.06
N THR A 2 29.86 -23.28 13.39
CA THR A 2 29.50 -22.22 12.43
C THR A 2 28.64 -22.69 11.23
N LYS A 3 28.93 -23.86 10.66
CA LYS A 3 28.19 -24.41 9.51
C LYS A 3 26.71 -24.67 9.81
N ASN A 4 26.38 -25.11 11.03
CA ASN A 4 24.99 -25.34 11.43
C ASN A 4 24.24 -24.02 11.65
N ILE A 5 24.93 -23.02 12.23
CA ILE A 5 24.39 -21.66 12.43
C ILE A 5 24.08 -20.99 11.09
N LEU A 6 24.99 -21.09 10.11
CA LEU A 6 24.77 -20.53 8.77
C LEU A 6 23.59 -21.21 8.07
N LYS A 7 23.46 -22.54 8.24
CA LYS A 7 22.35 -23.31 7.66
C LYS A 7 21.00 -22.91 8.30
N THR A 8 20.95 -22.74 9.62
CA THR A 8 19.74 -22.28 10.30
C THR A 8 19.38 -20.84 9.94
N LEU A 9 20.37 -19.95 9.82
CA LEU A 9 20.15 -18.57 9.40
C LEU A 9 19.63 -18.50 7.96
N GLY A 10 20.17 -19.34 7.07
CA GLY A 10 19.68 -19.48 5.70
C GLY A 10 18.22 -19.95 5.64
N ILE A 11 17.84 -20.95 6.46
CA ILE A 11 16.45 -21.42 6.54
C ILE A 11 15.53 -20.33 7.09
N LEU A 12 15.94 -19.60 8.13
CA LEU A 12 15.18 -18.47 8.67
C LEU A 12 14.98 -17.36 7.63
N LEU A 13 16.02 -17.05 6.87
CA LEU A 13 15.93 -16.05 5.81
C LEU A 13 14.98 -16.49 4.69
N ILE A 14 15.06 -17.75 4.25
CA ILE A 14 14.16 -18.29 3.22
C ILE A 14 12.71 -18.31 3.71
N THR A 15 12.47 -18.77 4.94
CA THR A 15 11.12 -18.79 5.52
C THR A 15 10.54 -17.38 5.67
N PHE A 16 11.35 -16.42 6.13
CA PHE A 16 10.97 -15.01 6.19
C PHE A 16 10.61 -14.44 4.80
N LEU A 17 11.42 -14.75 3.77
CA LEU A 17 11.15 -14.32 2.40
C LEU A 17 9.84 -14.90 1.86
N ILE A 18 9.57 -16.19 2.11
CA ILE A 18 8.33 -16.85 1.69
C ILE A 18 7.11 -16.20 2.37
N LEU A 19 7.18 -15.97 3.69
CA LEU A 19 6.09 -15.31 4.42
C LEU A 19 5.86 -13.88 3.94
N SER A 20 6.93 -13.12 3.72
CA SER A 20 6.86 -11.74 3.22
C SER A 20 6.26 -11.69 1.80
N ALA A 21 6.70 -12.57 0.90
CA ALA A 21 6.16 -12.66 -0.45
C ALA A 21 4.67 -13.03 -0.44
N SER A 22 4.28 -14.01 0.38
CA SER A 22 2.87 -14.40 0.56
C SER A 22 2.02 -13.22 1.05
N TYR A 23 2.53 -12.46 2.02
CA TYR A 23 1.87 -11.26 2.50
C TYR A 23 1.72 -10.18 1.42
N ILE A 24 2.78 -9.90 0.65
CA ILE A 24 2.75 -8.90 -0.44
C ILE A 24 1.75 -9.32 -1.53
N VAL A 25 1.71 -10.60 -1.89
CA VAL A 25 0.72 -11.13 -2.84
C VAL A 25 -0.70 -10.90 -2.32
N ASN A 26 -0.97 -11.22 -1.05
CA ASN A 26 -2.27 -10.95 -0.45
C ASN A 26 -2.60 -9.45 -0.37
N LEU A 27 -1.59 -8.57 -0.21
CA LEU A 27 -1.78 -7.14 -0.08
C LEU A 27 -2.12 -6.47 -1.43
N PHE A 28 -1.46 -6.86 -2.53
CA PHE A 28 -1.58 -6.20 -3.83
C PHE A 28 -2.46 -6.93 -4.85
N LEU A 29 -2.52 -8.26 -4.82
CA LEU A 29 -3.19 -9.06 -5.86
C LEU A 29 -4.56 -9.59 -5.43
N MET A 30 -4.92 -9.44 -4.16
CA MET A 30 -6.17 -9.93 -3.58
C MET A 30 -6.77 -8.85 -2.67
N LYS A 31 -8.02 -9.07 -2.25
CA LYS A 31 -8.60 -8.31 -1.14
C LYS A 31 -7.82 -8.62 0.14
N PRO A 32 -7.13 -7.64 0.76
CA PRO A 32 -6.39 -7.91 1.99
C PRO A 32 -7.34 -8.28 3.13
N LEU A 33 -6.94 -9.24 3.97
CA LEU A 33 -7.75 -9.68 5.11
C LEU A 33 -8.13 -8.54 6.06
N SER A 34 -7.23 -7.56 6.25
CA SER A 34 -7.42 -6.40 7.12
C SER A 34 -7.66 -5.15 6.29
N MET A 35 -8.75 -4.44 6.61
CA MET A 35 -9.09 -3.16 5.98
C MET A 35 -8.01 -2.10 6.20
N ASP A 36 -7.40 -2.05 7.39
CA ASP A 36 -6.35 -1.08 7.70
C ASP A 36 -5.10 -1.29 6.83
N HIS A 37 -4.72 -2.54 6.58
CA HIS A 37 -3.60 -2.85 5.70
C HIS A 37 -3.92 -2.50 4.24
N TYR A 38 -5.17 -2.73 3.81
CA TYR A 38 -5.63 -2.30 2.50
C TYR A 38 -5.51 -0.78 2.35
N LEU A 39 -6.10 -0.01 3.26
CA LEU A 39 -6.06 1.45 3.26
C LEU A 39 -4.64 2.01 3.36
N ALA A 40 -3.78 1.42 4.21
CA ALA A 40 -2.39 1.82 4.31
C ALA A 40 -1.63 1.61 2.99
N LYS A 41 -1.93 0.52 2.26
CA LYS A 41 -1.36 0.29 0.93
C LYS A 41 -1.85 1.32 -0.07
N GLU A 42 -3.16 1.60 -0.13
CA GLU A 42 -3.72 2.61 -1.04
C GLU A 42 -3.11 3.99 -0.79
N LEU A 43 -2.97 4.39 0.49
CA LEU A 43 -2.31 5.64 0.86
C LEU A 43 -0.87 5.70 0.33
N VAL A 44 -0.09 4.62 0.48
CA VAL A 44 1.29 4.57 -0.01
C VAL A 44 1.34 4.64 -1.54
N VAL A 45 0.42 3.96 -2.24
CA VAL A 45 0.34 4.00 -3.71
C VAL A 45 0.02 5.43 -4.18
N GLU A 46 -0.99 6.07 -3.60
CA GLU A 46 -1.37 7.46 -3.94
C GLU A 46 -0.23 8.45 -3.69
N LEU A 47 0.53 8.27 -2.61
CA LEU A 47 1.72 9.09 -2.34
C LEU A 47 2.84 8.88 -3.35
N ILE A 48 2.96 7.68 -3.93
CA ILE A 48 3.99 7.39 -4.93
C ILE A 48 3.57 7.95 -6.30
N ASP A 49 2.29 7.87 -6.62
CA ASP A 49 1.76 8.30 -7.91
C ASP A 49 1.67 9.83 -8.03
N SER A 50 1.47 10.55 -6.92
CA SER A 50 1.50 12.02 -6.89
C SER A 50 2.78 12.58 -6.23
N PRO A 51 3.71 13.18 -7.00
CA PRO A 51 4.87 13.87 -6.41
C PRO A 51 4.46 15.05 -5.51
N GLU A 52 3.29 15.65 -5.76
CA GLU A 52 2.69 16.70 -4.93
C GLU A 52 2.24 16.16 -3.59
N ALA A 53 1.52 15.02 -3.58
CA ALA A 53 1.10 14.35 -2.35
C ALA A 53 2.32 13.92 -1.53
N MET A 54 3.34 13.37 -2.19
CA MET A 54 4.62 13.02 -1.57
C MET A 54 5.27 14.24 -0.89
N THR A 55 5.27 15.39 -1.57
CA THR A 55 5.82 16.66 -1.06
C THR A 55 4.97 17.18 0.12
N TYR A 56 3.65 17.12 0.00
CA TYR A 56 2.72 17.61 1.02
C TYR A 56 2.89 16.85 2.35
N VAL A 57 3.05 15.53 2.27
CA VAL A 57 3.27 14.69 3.47
C VAL A 57 4.68 14.86 4.04
N GLY A 58 5.70 15.13 3.20
CA GLY A 58 7.05 15.50 3.63
C GLY A 58 7.88 14.38 4.28
N ILE A 59 7.31 13.18 4.47
CA ILE A 59 8.03 12.04 5.09
C ILE A 59 9.22 11.56 4.24
N PHE A 60 9.21 11.85 2.94
CA PHE A 60 10.25 11.41 1.99
C PHE A 60 11.27 12.51 1.63
N ASP A 61 11.22 13.69 2.25
CA ASP A 61 12.10 14.83 1.93
C ASP A 61 13.58 14.51 2.12
N ARG A 62 13.91 13.74 3.16
CA ARG A 62 15.29 13.25 3.42
C ARG A 62 15.82 12.35 2.31
N PHE A 63 14.92 11.76 1.52
CA PHE A 63 15.21 10.90 0.39
C PHE A 63 14.94 11.59 -0.95
N SER A 64 14.77 12.92 -0.96
CA SER A 64 14.60 13.73 -2.18
C SER A 64 15.71 13.53 -3.21
N TRP A 65 16.93 13.22 -2.76
CA TRP A 65 18.06 12.86 -3.63
C TRP A 65 17.77 11.64 -4.51
N LEU A 66 16.94 10.71 -4.04
CA LEU A 66 16.55 9.49 -4.73
C LEU A 66 15.24 9.67 -5.51
N THR A 67 14.20 10.22 -4.88
CA THR A 67 12.85 10.30 -5.46
C THR A 67 12.67 11.49 -6.40
N LYS A 68 13.37 12.60 -6.13
CA LYS A 68 13.28 13.89 -6.83
C LYS A 68 11.84 14.42 -6.97
N HIS A 69 10.95 14.01 -6.07
CA HIS A 69 9.51 14.29 -6.14
C HIS A 69 9.22 15.79 -6.12
N SER A 70 9.94 16.58 -5.31
CA SER A 70 9.79 18.03 -5.21
C SER A 70 10.14 18.81 -6.50
N SER A 71 10.71 18.15 -7.51
CA SER A 71 11.02 18.74 -8.83
C SER A 71 10.10 18.25 -9.95
N LYS A 72 9.11 17.41 -9.61
CA LYS A 72 8.15 16.80 -10.54
C LYS A 72 6.76 17.38 -10.31
N LEU A 73 5.93 17.30 -11.33
CA LEU A 73 4.51 17.63 -11.28
C LEU A 73 3.76 16.58 -12.09
N SER A 74 2.66 16.08 -11.54
CA SER A 74 1.66 15.31 -12.27
C SER A 74 1.03 16.20 -13.33
N ILE A 75 1.01 15.73 -14.57
CA ILE A 75 0.41 16.45 -15.70
C ILE A 75 -0.76 15.63 -16.18
N PRO A 76 -2.01 16.06 -15.93
CA PRO A 76 -3.19 15.33 -16.33
C PRO A 76 -3.23 15.10 -17.85
N THR A 77 -3.55 13.88 -18.26
CA THR A 77 -3.84 13.51 -19.64
C THR A 77 -5.35 13.34 -19.86
N GLU A 78 -5.77 13.28 -21.13
CA GLU A 78 -7.19 13.13 -21.50
C GLU A 78 -7.82 11.83 -20.95
N ASN A 79 -7.02 10.78 -20.72
CA ASN A 79 -7.50 9.48 -20.25
C ASN A 79 -7.56 9.37 -18.72
N ASP A 80 -6.77 10.17 -17.99
CA ASP A 80 -6.56 10.04 -16.54
C ASP A 80 -7.89 10.08 -15.79
N ARG A 81 -8.81 10.96 -16.20
CA ARG A 81 -10.14 11.06 -15.56
C ARG A 81 -10.91 9.75 -15.53
N ASN A 82 -10.87 8.98 -16.62
CA ASN A 82 -11.61 7.71 -16.69
C ASN A 82 -10.89 6.61 -15.91
N GLU A 83 -9.56 6.64 -15.91
CA GLU A 83 -8.72 5.73 -15.13
C GLU A 83 -8.95 5.96 -13.62
N ASP A 84 -8.88 7.21 -13.16
CA ASP A 84 -9.16 7.60 -11.77
C ASP A 84 -10.55 7.14 -11.31
N ILE A 85 -11.58 7.34 -12.15
CA ILE A 85 -12.94 6.89 -11.83
C ILE A 85 -12.97 5.36 -11.68
N SER A 86 -12.36 4.63 -12.61
CA SER A 86 -12.31 3.17 -12.56
C SER A 86 -11.58 2.68 -11.31
N GLU A 87 -10.46 3.31 -10.95
CA GLU A 87 -9.72 2.98 -9.73
C GLU A 87 -10.55 3.23 -8.47
N LEU A 88 -11.25 4.36 -8.41
CA LEU A 88 -12.12 4.70 -7.28
C LEU A 88 -13.29 3.72 -7.14
N GLU A 89 -13.88 3.27 -8.25
CA GLU A 89 -14.93 2.25 -8.25
C GLU A 89 -14.41 0.91 -7.70
N ASP A 90 -13.21 0.49 -8.12
CA ASP A 90 -12.57 -0.74 -7.62
C ASP A 90 -12.22 -0.64 -6.13
N ARG A 91 -11.71 0.53 -5.69
CA ARG A 91 -11.43 0.80 -4.28
C ARG A 91 -12.70 0.72 -3.44
N LEU A 92 -13.77 1.37 -3.89
CA LEU A 92 -15.07 1.36 -3.22
C LEU A 92 -15.62 -0.07 -3.10
N LYS A 93 -15.52 -0.87 -4.16
CA LYS A 93 -15.96 -2.27 -4.17
C LYS A 93 -15.21 -3.11 -3.14
N ILE A 94 -13.89 -2.92 -3.02
CA ILE A 94 -13.09 -3.62 -2.00
C ILE A 94 -13.53 -3.20 -0.60
N LEU A 95 -13.66 -1.89 -0.33
CA LEU A 95 -14.08 -1.36 0.96
C LEU A 95 -15.47 -1.88 1.39
N GLN A 96 -16.44 -1.87 0.47
CA GLN A 96 -17.79 -2.36 0.73
C GLN A 96 -17.85 -3.87 0.96
N SER A 97 -16.88 -4.63 0.45
CA SER A 97 -16.84 -6.08 0.65
C SER A 97 -16.46 -6.48 2.09
N TYR A 98 -15.95 -5.58 2.93
CA TYR A 98 -15.67 -5.88 4.34
C TYR A 98 -16.95 -5.96 5.18
N ASP A 99 -17.08 -7.04 5.95
CA ASP A 99 -18.22 -7.25 6.84
C ASP A 99 -18.22 -6.22 7.97
N ILE A 100 -19.20 -5.32 7.93
CA ILE A 100 -19.33 -4.19 8.86
C ILE A 100 -19.43 -4.64 10.32
N ASN A 101 -19.99 -5.84 10.57
CA ASN A 101 -20.17 -6.36 11.92
C ASN A 101 -18.86 -6.82 12.56
N LYS A 102 -17.83 -7.05 11.74
CA LYS A 102 -16.48 -7.46 12.18
C LYS A 102 -15.52 -6.28 12.31
N LEU A 103 -15.93 -5.08 11.91
CA LEU A 103 -15.11 -3.88 12.02
C LEU A 103 -15.23 -3.25 13.41
N SER A 104 -14.13 -2.70 13.90
CA SER A 104 -14.15 -1.81 15.07
C SER A 104 -14.89 -0.51 14.73
N ASP A 105 -15.32 0.24 15.74
CA ASP A 105 -16.04 1.50 15.49
C ASP A 105 -15.18 2.54 14.76
N ILE A 106 -13.87 2.58 15.06
CA ILE A 106 -12.90 3.40 14.32
C ILE A 106 -12.87 2.97 12.85
N GLN A 107 -12.79 1.67 12.58
CA GLN A 107 -12.76 1.15 11.21
C GLN A 107 -14.05 1.45 10.43
N LYS A 108 -15.21 1.41 11.10
CA LYS A 108 -16.48 1.80 10.45
C LYS A 108 -16.43 3.25 10.00
N THR A 109 -15.99 4.15 10.89
CA THR A 109 -15.82 5.57 10.55
C THR A 109 -14.78 5.77 9.45
N THR A 110 -13.63 5.10 9.52
CA THR A 110 -12.60 5.19 8.48
C THR A 110 -13.14 4.75 7.11
N ARG A 111 -13.94 3.67 7.07
CA ARG A 111 -14.56 3.19 5.83
C ARG A 111 -15.62 4.14 5.26
N GLU A 112 -16.20 5.01 6.07
CA GLU A 112 -17.14 6.03 5.61
C GLU A 112 -16.43 7.27 5.05
N ILE A 113 -15.19 7.53 5.49
CA ILE A 113 -14.35 8.66 5.06
C ILE A 113 -13.57 8.31 3.79
N ALA A 114 -13.07 7.07 3.71
CA ALA A 114 -12.30 6.54 2.59
C ALA A 114 -13.20 6.17 1.41
#